data_AF-A0A011RAR3-F1
#
_entry.id   AF-A0A011RAR3-F1
#
_cell.length_a   1.000
_cell.length_b   1.000
_cell.length_c   1.000
_cell.angle_alpha   90.00
_cell.angle_beta   90.00
_cell.angle_gamma   90.00
#
_symmetry.space_group_name_H-M   'P 1'
#
loop_
_entity.id
_entity.type
_entity.pdbx_description
1 polymer ?
#
loop_
_entity_poly.entity_id
_entity_poly.type
_entity_poly.pdbx_seq_one_letter_code
_entity_poly.pdbx_strand_id
1 'polypeptide(L)'
;MNEAKTAVARATGRKFLGYALWRAAGGEVKRSVAAKAIDTFKQRIRQITRRTCGRSLDEVAQELRRYLPGWKAYFQLAQTPGVFRGLDEWLRHRLRALQLKHWRRGTTIHRELRAFGASSDQAARVAGNATRWWHNSRLELNRLMPIAYFDRVGVPRLS
;
A
#
# COMPACT_ATOMS: atom_id res chain seq x y z
N MET A 1 -6.90 30.54 -22.31
CA MET A 1 -5.79 30.26 -21.37
C MET A 1 -6.37 29.89 -20.01
N ASN A 2 -5.84 28.90 -19.28
CA ASN A 2 -6.30 28.59 -17.91
C ASN A 2 -5.31 29.18 -16.91
N GLU A 3 -5.64 30.35 -16.37
CA GLU A 3 -4.76 31.15 -15.52
C GLU A 3 -4.47 30.48 -14.16
N ALA A 4 -5.40 29.67 -13.65
CA ALA A 4 -5.17 28.88 -12.42
C ALA A 4 -4.14 27.75 -12.59
N LYS A 5 -3.80 27.36 -13.83
CA LYS A 5 -2.81 26.32 -14.14
C LYS A 5 -1.51 26.88 -14.72
N THR A 6 -1.54 28.10 -15.25
CA THR A 6 -0.44 28.71 -16.01
C THR A 6 0.27 29.72 -15.13
N ALA A 7 1.56 29.52 -14.85
CA ALA A 7 2.34 30.53 -14.15
C ALA A 7 3.83 30.36 -14.41
N VAL A 8 4.54 31.47 -14.53
CA VAL A 8 6.01 31.53 -14.57
C VAL A 8 6.52 31.40 -13.13
N ALA A 9 7.19 30.29 -12.82
CA ALA A 9 7.75 30.02 -11.50
C ALA A 9 8.92 29.04 -11.60
N ARG A 10 9.67 28.87 -10.50
CA ARG A 10 10.72 27.85 -10.41
C ARG A 10 10.14 26.46 -10.71
N ALA A 11 10.84 25.69 -11.55
CA ALA A 11 10.43 24.34 -11.93
C ALA A 11 10.48 23.37 -10.73
N THR A 12 11.40 23.60 -9.79
CA THR A 12 11.49 22.88 -8.52
C THR A 12 10.30 23.25 -7.62
N GLY A 13 9.51 22.25 -7.21
CA GLY A 13 8.31 22.46 -6.39
C GLY A 13 6.98 22.54 -7.18
N ARG A 14 7.01 22.48 -8.52
CA ARG A 14 5.79 22.34 -9.34
C ARG A 14 5.67 20.95 -9.93
N LYS A 15 4.41 20.58 -10.19
CA LYS A 15 4.05 19.30 -10.82
C LYS A 15 4.01 19.44 -12.34
N PHE A 16 4.53 18.45 -13.04
CA PHE A 16 4.45 18.32 -14.49
C PHE A 16 4.23 16.84 -14.84
N LEU A 17 3.17 16.53 -15.59
CA LEU A 17 2.81 15.15 -15.98
C LEU A 17 2.79 14.12 -14.83
N GLY A 18 2.43 14.55 -13.61
CA GLY A 18 2.41 13.70 -12.42
C GLY A 18 3.75 13.55 -11.71
N TYR A 19 4.83 14.12 -12.26
CA TYR A 19 6.13 14.24 -11.62
C TYR A 19 6.28 15.59 -10.92
N ALA A 20 7.23 15.68 -10.00
CA ALA A 20 7.74 16.93 -9.45
C ALA A 20 9.28 16.94 -9.56
N LEU A 21 9.86 18.13 -9.64
CA LEU A 21 11.32 18.30 -9.65
C LEU A 21 11.81 18.79 -8.29
N TRP A 22 12.95 18.27 -7.86
CA TRP A 22 13.63 18.67 -6.62
C TRP A 22 15.14 18.73 -6.85
N ARG A 23 15.84 19.54 -6.04
CA ARG A 23 17.32 19.62 -6.09
C ARG A 23 17.90 18.73 -5.00
N ALA A 24 18.77 17.81 -5.40
CA ALA A 24 19.52 16.98 -4.48
C ALA A 24 20.72 17.72 -3.88
N ALA A 25 21.30 17.14 -2.83
CA ALA A 25 22.63 17.55 -2.37
C ALA A 25 23.61 17.47 -3.54
N GLY A 26 24.38 18.55 -3.78
CA GLY A 26 25.25 18.69 -4.95
C GLY A 26 24.61 19.41 -6.15
N GLY A 27 23.37 19.89 -6.04
CA GLY A 27 22.76 20.79 -7.04
C GLY A 27 22.08 20.09 -8.23
N GLU A 28 22.21 18.77 -8.35
CA GLU A 28 21.56 17.94 -9.37
C GLU A 28 20.03 18.01 -9.26
N VAL A 29 19.34 18.19 -10.40
CA VAL A 29 17.88 18.19 -10.46
C VAL A 29 17.38 16.75 -10.65
N LYS A 30 16.57 16.27 -9.71
CA LYS A 30 15.97 14.94 -9.71
C LYS A 30 14.45 15.00 -9.86
N ARG A 31 13.89 13.89 -10.33
CA ARG A 31 12.45 13.67 -10.49
C ARG A 31 11.90 12.93 -9.28
N SER A 32 10.74 13.33 -8.81
CA SER A 32 9.95 12.63 -7.81
C SER A 32 8.52 12.42 -8.30
N VAL A 33 7.81 11.48 -7.70
CA VAL A 33 6.37 11.35 -7.91
C VAL A 33 5.67 12.53 -7.22
N ALA A 34 4.84 13.28 -7.95
CA ALA A 34 4.11 14.41 -7.36
C ALA A 34 3.14 13.92 -6.26
N ALA A 35 2.97 14.72 -5.20
CA ALA A 35 2.06 14.40 -4.10
C ALA A 35 0.65 14.03 -4.57
N LYS A 36 0.10 14.77 -5.54
CA LYS A 36 -1.21 14.46 -6.14
C LYS A 36 -1.26 13.07 -6.77
N ALA A 37 -0.20 12.63 -7.44
CA ALA A 37 -0.15 11.29 -8.04
C ALA A 37 -0.07 10.19 -6.98
N ILE A 38 0.64 10.44 -5.87
CA ILE A 38 0.66 9.56 -4.69
C ILE A 38 -0.74 9.46 -4.07
N ASP A 39 -1.46 10.57 -3.95
CA ASP A 39 -2.81 10.58 -3.39
C ASP A 39 -3.80 9.83 -4.27
N THR A 40 -3.76 10.06 -5.59
CA THR A 40 -4.55 9.31 -6.56
C THR A 40 -4.24 7.82 -6.52
N PHE A 41 -2.96 7.44 -6.41
CA PHE A 41 -2.55 6.05 -6.22
C PHE A 41 -3.20 5.46 -4.96
N LYS A 42 -3.03 6.11 -3.81
CA LYS A 42 -3.61 5.64 -2.54
C LYS A 42 -5.14 5.56 -2.61
N GLN A 43 -5.80 6.50 -3.28
CA GLN A 43 -7.26 6.45 -3.51
C GLN A 43 -7.65 5.22 -4.35
N ARG A 44 -6.95 4.96 -5.46
CA ARG A 44 -7.22 3.78 -6.30
C ARG A 44 -7.02 2.48 -5.53
N ILE A 45 -5.93 2.37 -4.77
CA ILE A 45 -5.69 1.21 -3.90
C ILE A 45 -6.81 1.06 -2.87
N ARG A 46 -7.30 2.16 -2.27
CA ARG A 46 -8.43 2.09 -1.33
C ARG A 46 -9.71 1.54 -1.96
N GLN A 47 -9.98 1.86 -3.23
CA GLN A 47 -11.10 1.32 -3.99
C GLN A 47 -10.93 -0.18 -4.27
N ILE A 48 -9.73 -0.61 -4.69
CA ILE A 48 -9.42 -2.03 -4.94
C ILE A 48 -9.54 -2.85 -3.66
N THR A 49 -9.00 -2.34 -2.56
CA THR A 49 -9.00 -3.00 -1.25
C THR A 49 -10.17 -2.55 -0.37
N ARG A 50 -11.33 -2.25 -0.98
CA ARG A 50 -12.50 -1.78 -0.25
C ARG A 50 -13.02 -2.89 0.65
N ARG A 51 -13.09 -2.60 1.94
CA ARG A 51 -13.49 -3.54 2.99
C ARG A 51 -14.94 -4.05 2.90
N THR A 52 -15.79 -3.48 2.06
CA THR A 52 -17.22 -3.82 1.95
C THR A 52 -17.56 -4.71 0.75
N CYS A 53 -16.59 -5.08 -0.09
CA CYS A 53 -16.88 -5.61 -1.43
C CYS A 53 -16.92 -7.14 -1.57
N GLY A 54 -16.94 -7.93 -0.50
CA GLY A 54 -17.09 -9.41 -0.57
C GLY A 54 -15.97 -10.18 -1.29
N ARG A 55 -15.02 -9.49 -1.95
CA ARG A 55 -13.91 -10.10 -2.69
C ARG A 55 -12.91 -10.79 -1.78
N SER A 56 -12.46 -11.96 -2.20
CA SER A 56 -11.34 -12.69 -1.61
C SER A 56 -10.03 -11.92 -1.74
N LEU A 57 -9.00 -12.35 -0.99
CA LEU A 57 -7.67 -11.74 -1.08
C LEU A 57 -7.05 -11.98 -2.47
N ASP A 58 -7.31 -13.13 -3.09
CA ASP A 58 -6.81 -13.48 -4.42
C ASP A 58 -7.39 -12.60 -5.52
N GLU A 59 -8.71 -12.34 -5.49
CA GLU A 59 -9.35 -11.40 -6.42
C GLU A 59 -8.79 -9.98 -6.25
N VAL A 60 -8.57 -9.55 -5.00
CA VAL A 60 -7.91 -8.26 -4.73
C VAL A 60 -6.48 -8.25 -5.27
N ALA A 61 -5.74 -9.34 -5.12
CA ALA A 61 -4.39 -9.45 -5.67
C ALA A 61 -4.39 -9.41 -7.20
N GLN A 62 -5.36 -10.04 -7.86
CA GLN A 62 -5.52 -9.99 -9.31
C GLN A 62 -5.73 -8.56 -9.82
N GLU A 63 -6.61 -7.78 -9.16
CA GLU A 63 -6.81 -6.37 -9.49
C GLU A 63 -5.55 -5.52 -9.25
N LEU A 64 -4.79 -5.82 -8.20
CA LEU A 64 -3.49 -5.17 -7.96
C LEU A 64 -2.46 -5.52 -9.04
N ARG A 65 -2.44 -6.76 -9.54
CA ARG A 65 -1.56 -7.17 -10.66
C ARG A 65 -1.85 -6.41 -11.94
N ARG A 66 -3.11 -6.04 -12.20
CA ARG A 66 -3.48 -5.24 -13.37
C ARG A 66 -3.02 -3.79 -13.23
N TYR A 67 -3.12 -3.22 -12.03
CA TYR A 67 -2.89 -1.79 -11.80
C TYR A 67 -1.42 -1.42 -11.49
N LEU A 68 -0.78 -2.14 -10.58
CA LEU A 68 0.53 -1.75 -10.03
C LEU A 68 1.66 -1.69 -11.06
N PRO A 69 1.80 -2.67 -11.99
CA PRO A 69 2.89 -2.63 -12.98
C PRO A 69 2.82 -1.41 -13.89
N GLY A 70 1.63 -1.06 -14.38
CA GLY A 70 1.44 0.12 -15.23
C GLY A 70 1.78 1.42 -14.49
N TRP A 71 1.36 1.54 -13.22
CA TRP A 71 1.72 2.70 -12.40
C TRP A 71 3.22 2.77 -12.11
N LYS A 72 3.87 1.64 -11.79
CA LYS A 72 5.32 1.55 -11.57
C LYS A 72 6.10 1.94 -12.83
N ALA A 73 5.71 1.40 -13.98
CA ALA A 73 6.33 1.69 -15.27
C ALA A 73 6.19 3.18 -15.63
N TYR A 74 5.01 3.77 -15.44
CA TYR A 74 4.80 5.20 -15.69
C TYR A 74 5.72 6.08 -14.84
N PHE A 75 5.94 5.72 -13.57
CA PHE A 75 6.77 6.47 -12.62
C PHE A 75 8.21 5.99 -12.49
N GLN A 76 8.69 5.11 -13.38
CA GLN A 76 10.02 4.49 -13.27
C GLN A 76 11.19 5.49 -13.30
N LEU A 77 10.96 6.68 -13.87
CA LEU A 77 11.96 7.76 -13.94
C LEU A 77 12.08 8.56 -12.64
N ALA A 78 11.22 8.30 -11.64
CA ALA A 78 11.26 8.98 -10.36
C ALA A 78 12.43 8.43 -9.51
N GLN A 79 13.33 9.31 -9.11
CA GLN A 79 14.51 9.01 -8.29
C GLN A 79 14.16 9.12 -6.80
N THR A 80 13.09 8.42 -6.39
CA THR A 80 12.55 8.46 -5.02
C THR A 80 12.26 7.06 -4.47
N PRO A 81 13.29 6.21 -4.24
CA PRO A 81 13.09 4.83 -3.79
C PRO A 81 12.34 4.73 -2.46
N GLY A 82 12.53 5.69 -1.55
CA GLY A 82 11.79 5.76 -0.28
C GLY A 82 10.28 5.92 -0.46
N VAL A 83 9.83 6.60 -1.51
CA VAL A 83 8.40 6.75 -1.83
C VAL A 83 7.81 5.39 -2.24
N PHE A 84 8.49 4.66 -3.12
CA PHE A 84 8.03 3.33 -3.56
C PHE A 84 7.98 2.34 -2.39
N ARG A 85 9.01 2.32 -1.53
CA ARG A 85 9.05 1.50 -0.32
C ARG A 85 7.89 1.84 0.63
N GLY A 86 7.68 3.12 0.93
CA GLY A 86 6.59 3.55 1.81
C GLY A 86 5.19 3.24 1.26
N LEU A 87 5.03 3.24 -0.07
CA LEU A 87 3.79 2.80 -0.72
C LEU A 87 3.58 1.29 -0.62
N ASP A 88 4.64 0.50 -0.80
CA ASP A 88 4.59 -0.96 -0.61
C ASP A 88 4.24 -1.33 0.83
N GLU A 89 4.92 -0.73 1.82
CA GLU A 89 4.63 -0.94 3.25
C GLU A 89 3.17 -0.60 3.58
N TRP A 90 2.69 0.54 3.10
CA TRP A 90 1.32 0.97 3.31
C TRP A 90 0.30 0.03 2.64
N LEU A 91 0.60 -0.47 1.44
CA LEU A 91 -0.23 -1.45 0.73
C LEU A 91 -0.30 -2.78 1.51
N ARG A 92 0.85 -3.33 1.92
CA ARG A 92 0.90 -4.61 2.68
C ARG A 92 0.18 -4.49 4.02
N HIS A 93 0.34 -3.37 4.72
CA HIS A 93 -0.42 -3.08 5.94
C HIS A 93 -1.93 -3.08 5.70
N ARG A 94 -2.37 -2.49 4.58
CA ARG A 94 -3.78 -2.44 4.21
C ARG A 94 -4.35 -3.82 3.86
N LEU A 95 -3.59 -4.67 3.18
CA LEU A 95 -3.99 -6.04 2.87
C LEU A 95 -4.13 -6.91 4.12
N ARG A 96 -3.21 -6.79 5.08
CA ARG A 96 -3.35 -7.46 6.39
C ARG A 96 -4.61 -7.02 7.13
N ALA A 97 -4.90 -5.71 7.13
CA ALA A 97 -6.13 -5.20 7.73
C ALA A 97 -7.40 -5.68 7.01
N LEU A 98 -7.32 -5.91 5.69
CA LEU A 98 -8.41 -6.49 4.91
C LEU A 98 -8.61 -7.97 5.29
N GLN A 99 -7.53 -8.74 5.41
CA GLN A 99 -7.58 -10.14 5.83
C GLN A 99 -8.24 -10.32 7.20
N LEU A 100 -7.85 -9.52 8.20
CA LEU A 100 -8.50 -9.52 9.52
C LEU A 100 -10.00 -9.25 9.43
N LYS A 101 -10.38 -8.32 8.55
CA LYS A 101 -11.78 -8.02 8.33
C LYS A 101 -12.51 -9.21 7.71
N HIS A 102 -11.90 -9.91 6.75
CA HIS A 102 -12.52 -11.09 6.14
C HIS A 102 -12.80 -12.19 7.16
N TRP A 103 -11.86 -12.42 8.08
CA TRP A 103 -12.09 -13.37 9.18
C TRP A 103 -13.21 -12.91 10.12
N ARG A 104 -13.30 -11.59 10.39
CA ARG A 104 -14.38 -10.88 11.12
C ARG A 104 -14.60 -11.31 12.58
N ARG A 105 -14.75 -12.61 12.84
CA ARG A 105 -15.06 -13.21 14.14
C ARG A 105 -13.77 -13.59 14.85
N GLY A 106 -13.70 -13.34 16.16
CA GLY A 106 -12.52 -13.65 16.98
C GLY A 106 -12.14 -15.14 16.92
N THR A 107 -13.12 -16.05 16.91
CA THR A 107 -12.87 -17.49 16.79
C THR A 107 -12.20 -17.86 15.47
N THR A 108 -12.65 -17.27 14.36
CA THR A 108 -12.02 -17.44 13.04
C THR A 108 -10.62 -16.84 13.04
N ILE A 109 -10.45 -15.60 13.54
CA ILE A 109 -9.13 -14.96 13.65
C ILE A 109 -8.16 -15.85 14.44
N HIS A 110 -8.58 -16.39 15.57
CA HIS A 110 -7.75 -17.29 16.38
C HIS A 110 -7.31 -18.52 15.59
N ARG A 111 -8.28 -19.24 14.99
CA ARG A 111 -8.01 -20.45 14.21
C ARG A 111 -7.03 -20.19 13.07
N GLU A 112 -7.26 -19.14 12.29
CA GLU A 112 -6.44 -18.81 11.13
C GLU A 112 -5.04 -18.38 11.56
N LEU A 113 -4.91 -17.56 12.62
CA LEU A 113 -3.60 -17.19 13.13
C LEU A 113 -2.79 -18.39 13.64
N ARG A 114 -3.43 -19.38 14.25
CA ARG A 114 -2.79 -20.65 14.62
C ARG A 114 -2.31 -21.41 13.38
N ALA A 115 -3.10 -21.44 12.31
CA ALA A 115 -2.69 -22.04 11.04
C ALA A 115 -1.52 -21.29 10.38
N PHE A 116 -1.40 -19.97 10.61
CA PHE A 116 -0.25 -19.16 10.21
C PHE A 116 0.96 -19.28 11.16
N GLY A 117 0.90 -20.14 12.19
CA GLY A 117 2.01 -20.42 13.11
C GLY A 117 2.10 -19.51 14.34
N ALA A 118 1.10 -18.68 14.62
CA ALA A 118 1.05 -17.89 15.86
C ALA A 118 0.91 -18.80 17.08
N SER A 119 1.48 -18.44 18.24
CA SER A 119 1.17 -19.13 19.50
C SER A 119 -0.30 -18.94 19.92
N SER A 120 -0.79 -19.77 20.84
CA SER A 120 -2.15 -19.64 21.38
C SER A 120 -2.39 -18.26 21.98
N ASP A 121 -1.45 -17.76 22.79
CA ASP A 121 -1.56 -16.45 23.44
C ASP A 121 -1.55 -15.29 22.44
N GLN A 122 -0.69 -15.38 21.42
CA GLN A 122 -0.62 -14.39 20.34
C GLN A 122 -1.95 -14.35 19.57
N ALA A 123 -2.46 -15.52 19.18
CA ALA A 123 -3.72 -15.64 18.47
C ALA A 123 -4.89 -15.11 19.32
N ALA A 124 -4.94 -15.45 20.62
CA ALA A 124 -5.96 -14.99 21.55
C ALA A 124 -5.95 -13.46 21.74
N ARG A 125 -4.77 -12.86 21.86
CA ARG A 125 -4.62 -11.39 22.00
C ARG A 125 -5.17 -10.63 20.79
N VAL A 126 -4.91 -11.13 19.58
CA VAL A 126 -5.42 -10.50 18.35
C VAL A 126 -6.91 -10.77 18.17
N ALA A 127 -7.37 -12.00 18.48
CA ALA A 127 -8.77 -12.40 18.40
C ALA A 127 -9.67 -11.63 19.38
N GLY A 128 -9.21 -11.37 20.60
CA GLY A 128 -9.92 -10.55 21.58
C GLY A 128 -10.08 -9.08 21.15
N ASN A 129 -9.22 -8.61 20.25
CA ASN A 129 -9.24 -7.25 19.70
C ASN A 129 -9.78 -7.19 18.25
N ALA A 130 -10.71 -8.07 17.89
CA ALA A 130 -11.21 -8.27 16.53
C ALA A 130 -11.90 -7.06 15.87
N THR A 131 -12.06 -5.92 16.56
CA THR A 131 -12.65 -4.68 16.03
C THR A 131 -11.60 -3.67 15.53
N ARG A 132 -10.33 -3.80 15.94
CA ARG A 132 -9.25 -2.84 15.64
C ARG A 132 -8.32 -3.31 14.52
N TRP A 133 -8.88 -3.61 13.34
CA TRP A 133 -8.14 -4.26 12.24
C TRP A 133 -6.88 -3.51 11.80
N TRP A 134 -6.94 -2.18 11.69
CA TRP A 134 -5.79 -1.37 11.24
C TRP A 134 -4.67 -1.30 12.27
N HIS A 135 -5.00 -1.34 13.57
CA HIS A 135 -4.00 -1.36 14.62
C HIS A 135 -3.33 -2.74 14.68
N ASN A 136 -4.14 -3.80 14.75
CA ASN A 136 -3.66 -5.18 14.87
C ASN A 136 -2.84 -5.63 13.64
N SER A 137 -3.11 -5.07 12.46
CA SER A 137 -2.35 -5.43 11.26
C SER A 137 -0.91 -4.92 11.23
N ARG A 138 -0.52 -3.98 12.12
CA ARG A 138 0.88 -3.55 12.30
C ARG A 138 1.67 -4.46 13.26
N LEU A 139 0.97 -5.21 14.10
CA LEU A 139 1.57 -6.00 15.18
C LEU A 139 1.86 -7.42 14.67
N GLU A 140 1.29 -8.44 15.32
CA GLU A 140 1.59 -9.86 15.05
C GLU A 140 1.36 -10.27 13.59
N LEU A 141 0.37 -9.68 12.91
CA LEU A 141 0.12 -9.98 11.50
C LEU A 141 1.26 -9.55 10.57
N ASN A 142 2.08 -8.58 10.95
CA ASN A 142 3.23 -8.20 10.14
C ASN A 142 4.25 -9.33 10.07
N ARG A 143 4.42 -10.05 11.18
CA ARG A 143 5.29 -11.23 11.29
C ARG A 143 4.69 -12.45 10.60
N LEU A 144 3.40 -12.71 10.83
CA LEU A 144 2.71 -13.91 10.34
C LEU A 144 2.36 -13.84 8.84
N MET A 145 2.12 -12.63 8.33
CA MET A 145 1.89 -12.37 6.90
C MET A 145 3.01 -11.45 6.39
N PRO A 146 4.25 -11.96 6.24
CA PRO A 146 5.38 -11.18 5.75
C PRO A 146 5.21 -10.85 4.26
N ILE A 147 6.14 -10.08 3.70
CA ILE A 147 6.14 -9.74 2.27
C ILE A 147 6.05 -11.01 1.40
N ALA A 148 6.81 -12.05 1.76
CA ALA A 148 6.82 -13.35 1.09
C ALA A 148 5.45 -14.06 1.05
N TYR A 149 4.57 -13.84 2.03
CA TYR A 149 3.20 -14.32 1.95
C TYR A 149 2.46 -13.65 0.79
N PHE A 150 2.54 -12.32 0.71
CA PHE A 150 1.86 -11.57 -0.34
C PHE A 150 2.46 -11.79 -1.73
N ASP A 151 3.75 -12.12 -1.83
CA ASP A 151 4.36 -12.52 -3.10
C ASP A 151 3.82 -13.87 -3.59
N ARG A 152 3.59 -14.83 -2.68
CA ARG A 152 2.93 -16.12 -3.01
C ARG A 152 1.48 -15.92 -3.43
N VAL A 153 0.77 -14.98 -2.79
CA VAL A 153 -0.55 -14.51 -3.24
C VAL A 153 -0.43 -13.63 -4.49
N GLY A 154 0.77 -13.42 -5.03
CA GLY A 154 1.05 -12.72 -6.29
C GLY A 154 0.79 -11.21 -6.28
N VAL A 155 0.84 -10.55 -5.12
CA VAL A 155 0.76 -9.09 -5.05
C VAL A 155 2.08 -8.48 -5.55
N PRO A 156 2.08 -7.63 -6.60
CA PRO A 156 3.30 -7.01 -7.09
C PRO A 156 4.02 -6.13 -6.06
N ARG A 157 5.32 -5.90 -6.28
CA ARG A 157 6.15 -4.97 -5.51
C ARG A 157 6.44 -3.71 -6.32
N LEU A 158 6.31 -2.54 -5.70
CA LEU A 158 6.67 -1.25 -6.27
C LEU A 158 8.16 -0.97 -6.12
N SER A 159 8.77 -1.42 -5.03
CA SER A 159 10.22 -1.40 -4.78
C SER A 159 10.94 -2.64 -5.29
#